data_AF-A0A7Y7D9K8-F1
#
_entry.id   AF-A0A7Y7D9K8-F1
#
_cell.length_a   1.000
_cell.length_b   1.000
_cell.length_c   1.000
_cell.angle_alpha   90.00
_cell.angle_beta   90.00
_cell.angle_gamma   90.00
#
_symmetry.space_group_name_H-M   'P 1'
#
loop_
_entity.id
_entity.type
_entity.pdbx_description
1 polymer ?
#
loop_
_entity_poly.entity_id
_entity_poly.type
_entity_poly.pdbx_seq_one_letter_code
_entity_poly.pdbx_strand_id
1 'polypeptide(L)' 'MAQSPFLQSVEDYMRVQRYSRRTIETYLYWIKFFILFNGKQHPSVLDDTHIKRFLTY' A
#
# COMPACT_ATOMS: atom_id res chain seq x y z
N MET A 1 -2.64 17.65 4.34
CA MET A 1 -3.54 16.50 4.07
C MET A 1 -3.30 15.48 5.17
N ALA A 2 -4.33 14.95 5.80
CA ALA A 2 -4.16 13.93 6.83
C ALA A 2 -3.49 12.68 6.25
N GLN A 3 -2.48 12.16 6.94
CA GLN A 3 -1.81 10.92 6.56
C GLN A 3 -2.77 9.76 6.81
N SER A 4 -2.91 8.84 5.85
CA SER A 4 -3.78 7.66 6.00
C SER A 4 -3.32 6.84 7.20
N PRO A 5 -4.18 6.55 8.20
CA PRO A 5 -3.82 5.72 9.35
C PRO A 5 -3.29 4.34 8.94
N PHE A 6 -3.85 3.78 7.86
CA PHE A 6 -3.39 2.52 7.29
C PHE A 6 -1.95 2.61 6.77
N LEU A 7 -1.62 3.64 5.98
CA LEU A 7 -0.26 3.80 5.44
C LEU A 7 0.75 4.07 6.56
N GLN A 8 0.36 4.78 7.62
CA GLN A 8 1.21 4.97 8.80
C GLN A 8 1.50 3.63 9.50
N SER A 9 0.49 2.78 9.70
CA SER A 9 0.69 1.47 10.32
C SER A 9 1.62 0.55 9.51
N VAL A 10 1.55 0.62 8.18
CA VAL A 10 2.46 -0.12 7.28
C VAL A 10 3.89 0.42 7.39
N GLU A 11 4.05 1.74 7.40
CA GLU A 11 5.35 2.38 7.60
C GLU A 11 5.99 1.97 8.93
N ASP A 12 5.25 2.05 10.03
CA ASP A 12 5.74 1.71 11.36
C ASP A 12 6.14 0.24 11.44
N TYR A 13 5.33 -0.67 10.87
CA TYR A 13 5.66 -2.07 10.76
C TYR A 13 6.97 -2.30 10.00
N MET A 14 7.15 -1.65 8.84
CA MET A 14 8.38 -1.81 8.05
C MET A 14 9.61 -1.20 8.72
N ARG A 15 9.45 -0.10 9.48
CA ARG A 15 10.53 0.48 10.29
C ARG A 15 11.02 -0.48 11.36
N VAL A 16 10.10 -1.16 12.06
CA VAL A 16 10.45 -2.20 13.06
C VAL A 16 11.22 -3.36 12.41
N GLN A 17 10.85 -3.75 11.19
CA GLN A 17 11.53 -4.77 10.40
C GLN A 17 12.85 -4.29 9.75
N ARG A 18 13.29 -3.05 10.04
CA ARG A 18 14.54 -2.47 9.54
C ARG A 18 14.65 -2.44 8.01
N TYR A 19 13.53 -2.31 7.31
CA TYR A 19 13.57 -2.01 5.88
C TYR A 19 14.29 -0.68 5.63
N SER A 20 15.03 -0.58 4.52
CA SER A 20 15.64 0.68 4.15
C SER A 20 14.56 1.74 3.92
N ARG A 21 14.86 3.01 4.23
CA ARG A 21 13.94 4.12 3.99
C ARG A 21 13.45 4.17 2.54
N ARG A 22 14.34 3.91 1.58
CA ARG A 22 14.01 3.85 0.14
C ARG A 22 13.02 2.74 -0.18
N THR A 23 13.16 1.58 0.46
CA THR A 23 12.22 0.45 0.29
C THR A 23 10.85 0.80 0.84
N ILE A 24 10.80 1.41 2.03
CA ILE A 24 9.54 1.85 2.66
C ILE A 24 8.81 2.84 1.75
N GLU A 25 9.49 3.88 1.27
CA GLU A 25 8.92 4.89 0.37
C GLU A 25 8.36 4.25 -0.91
N THR A 26 9.11 3.31 -1.50
CA THR A 26 8.68 2.57 -2.70
C THR A 26 7.44 1.72 -2.43
N TYR A 27 7.41 1.00 -1.31
CA TYR A 27 6.31 0.11 -0.97
C TYR A 27 5.03 0.91 -0.65
N LEU A 28 5.15 1.99 0.13
CA LEU A 28 4.03 2.88 0.42
C LEU A 28 3.45 3.51 -0.85
N TYR A 29 4.30 3.86 -1.83
CA TYR A 29 3.84 4.34 -3.13
C TYR A 29 2.96 3.31 -3.84
N TRP A 30 3.44 2.07 -4.00
CA TRP A 30 2.70 1.02 -4.69
C TRP A 30 1.42 0.60 -3.94
N ILE A 31 1.47 0.52 -2.62
CA ILE A 31 0.28 0.24 -1.78
C ILE A 31 -0.77 1.34 -1.96
N LYS A 32 -0.35 2.61 -1.89
CA LYS A 32 -1.27 3.74 -2.11
C LYS A 32 -1.85 3.71 -3.52
N PHE A 33 -1.03 3.43 -4.54
CA PHE A 33 -1.49 3.39 -5.92
C PHE A 33 -2.50 2.25 -6.14
N PHE A 34 -2.25 1.07 -5.58
CA PHE A 34 -3.18 -0.05 -5.60
C PHE A 34 -4.53 0.29 -4.94
N ILE A 35 -4.52 0.97 -3.78
CA ILE A 35 -5.74 1.42 -3.10
C ILE A 35 -6.51 2.42 -3.97
N LEU A 36 -5.82 3.38 -4.60
CA LEU A 36 -6.46 4.37 -5.45
C LEU A 36 -7.04 3.75 -6.73
N PHE A 37 -6.33 2.80 -7.35
CA PHE A 37 -6.80 2.04 -8.51
C PHE A 37 -8.10 1.28 -8.20
N ASN A 38 -8.21 0.69 -7.02
CA ASN A 38 -9.41 -0.03 -6.55
C ASN A 38 -10.43 0.90 -5.86
N GLY A 39 -10.49 2.19 -6.22
CA GLY A 39 -11.55 3.08 -5.77
C GLY A 39 -11.53 3.40 -4.27
N LYS A 40 -10.34 3.43 -3.64
CA LYS A 40 -10.13 3.66 -2.19
C LYS A 40 -10.72 2.56 -1.29
N GLN A 41 -10.96 1.37 -1.83
CA GLN A 41 -11.30 0.21 -1.01
C GLN A 41 -10.11 -0.25 -0.17
N HIS A 42 -10.37 -0.70 1.05
CA HIS A 42 -9.33 -1.19 1.94
C HIS A 42 -8.75 -2.51 1.39
N PRO A 43 -7.42 -2.73 1.42
CA PRO A 43 -6.82 -3.95 0.83
C PRO A 43 -7.35 -5.27 1.39
N SER A 44 -7.88 -5.28 2.62
CA SER A 44 -8.44 -6.50 3.23
C SER A 44 -9.73 -7.02 2.58
N VAL A 45 -10.41 -6.20 1.78
CA VAL A 45 -11.62 -6.61 1.02
C VAL A 45 -11.33 -6.89 -0.45
N LEU A 46 -10.07 -6.72 -0.86
CA LEU A 46 -9.61 -6.99 -2.21
C LEU A 46 -9.02 -8.40 -2.28
N ASP A 47 -9.13 -9.01 -3.45
CA ASP A 47 -8.67 -10.37 -3.72
C ASP A 47 -7.66 -10.42 -4.87
N ASP A 48 -7.23 -11.63 -5.21
CA ASP A 48 -6.29 -11.89 -6.31
C ASP A 48 -6.75 -11.34 -7.67
N THR A 49 -8.07 -11.21 -7.89
CA THR A 49 -8.62 -10.65 -9.12
C THR A 49 -8.25 -9.18 -9.26
N HIS A 50 -8.29 -8.44 -8.15
CA HIS A 50 -7.91 -7.02 -8.11
C HIS A 50 -6.42 -6.84 -8.33
N ILE A 51 -5.60 -7.75 -7.77
CA ILE A 51 -4.15 -7.77 -7.99
C ILE A 51 -3.84 -7.99 -9.47
N LYS A 52 -4.44 -9.02 -10.09
CA LYS A 52 -4.24 -9.31 -11.51
C LYS A 52 -4.63 -8.12 -12.39
N ARG A 53 -5.80 -7.52 -12.13
CA ARG A 53 -6.26 -6.33 -12.86
C ARG A 53 -5.28 -5.17 -12.74
N PHE A 54 -4.76 -4.91 -11.55
CA PHE A 54 -3.80 -3.84 -11.30
C PHE A 54 -2.47 -4.06 -12.04
N LEU A 55 -1.97 -5.30 -12.08
CA LEU A 55 -0.72 -5.62 -12.78
C LEU A 55 -0.85 -5.60 -14.31
N THR A 56 -2.07 -5.65 -14.85
CA THR A 56 -2.35 -5.59 -16.29
C THR A 56 -2.84 -4.22 -16.79
N TYR A 57 -2.93 -3.23 -15.91
CA TYR A 57 -3.29 -1.84 -16.24
C TYR A 57 -2.07 -1.04 -16.66
#